data_AF-A0A5E4GN92-F1
#
_entry.id   AF-A0A5E4GN92-F1
#
_cell.length_a   1.000
_cell.length_b   1.000
_cell.length_c   1.000
_cell.angle_alpha   90.00
_cell.angle_beta   90.00
_cell.angle_gamma   90.00
#
_symmetry.space_group_name_H-M   'P 1'
#
loop_
_entity.id
_entity.type
_entity.pdbx_description
1 polymer ?
#
loop_
_entity_poly.entity_id
_entity_poly.type
_entity_poly.pdbx_seq_one_letter_code
_entity_poly.pdbx_strand_id
1 'polypeptide(L)'
;MDEIHKIKRCHPKCSLLLRIAVLSDKSSWRSFRTRFGALSEEVAPLLRHAHKLGLRVVGTSFHVGSKVSQSQVYRRAITAARAAFDVADELKMPKMHVLDIGGGFKANQLFDEIAETINVSIKGYFSDHQSAFDLMVMAEPGRFFAETAFTMVANVMGKRVRGEKREYWISDGIFQHTTYPLCKSHRSKF
;
A
#
# COMPACT_ATOMS: atom_id res chain seq x y z
N MET A 1 0.47 -16.26 -12.91
CA MET A 1 0.48 -16.47 -14.38
C MET A 1 -0.87 -16.18 -15.03
N ASP A 2 -2.00 -16.61 -14.43
CA ASP A 2 -3.33 -16.46 -15.02
C ASP A 2 -3.71 -15.02 -15.40
N GLU A 3 -3.32 -14.04 -14.58
CA GLU A 3 -3.58 -12.63 -14.87
C GLU A 3 -2.94 -12.15 -16.17
N ILE A 4 -1.72 -12.61 -16.47
CA ILE A 4 -0.99 -12.27 -17.71
C ILE A 4 -1.79 -12.78 -18.91
N HIS A 5 -2.33 -14.01 -18.85
CA HIS A 5 -3.14 -14.58 -19.94
C HIS A 5 -4.49 -13.86 -20.11
N LYS A 6 -5.16 -13.53 -18.99
CA LYS A 6 -6.40 -12.74 -19.04
C LYS A 6 -6.17 -11.38 -19.67
N ILE A 7 -5.12 -10.68 -19.27
CA ILE A 7 -4.75 -9.37 -19.83
C ILE A 7 -4.42 -9.50 -21.32
N LYS A 8 -3.63 -10.50 -21.72
CA LYS A 8 -3.32 -10.73 -23.13
C LYS A 8 -4.56 -10.92 -23.99
N ARG A 9 -5.58 -11.60 -23.46
CA ARG A 9 -6.85 -11.83 -24.15
C ARG A 9 -7.73 -10.57 -24.18
N CYS A 10 -7.86 -9.87 -23.06
CA CYS A 10 -8.86 -8.79 -22.91
C CYS A 10 -8.31 -7.41 -23.24
N HIS A 11 -7.05 -7.11 -22.91
CA HIS A 11 -6.45 -5.79 -23.11
C HIS A 11 -4.93 -5.86 -23.39
N PRO A 12 -4.50 -6.42 -24.54
CA PRO A 12 -3.08 -6.71 -24.81
C PRO A 12 -2.17 -5.48 -24.96
N LYS A 13 -2.72 -4.27 -25.11
CA LYS A 13 -1.96 -3.04 -25.36
C LYS A 13 -1.75 -2.19 -24.09
N CYS A 14 -2.30 -2.59 -22.94
CA CYS A 14 -2.16 -1.84 -21.70
C CYS A 14 -0.70 -1.83 -21.20
N SER A 15 -0.37 -0.80 -20.43
CA SER A 15 0.86 -0.77 -19.65
C SER A 15 0.62 -1.46 -18.30
N LEU A 16 1.56 -2.29 -17.87
CA LEU A 16 1.44 -3.10 -16.67
C LEU A 16 2.44 -2.67 -15.61
N LEU A 17 1.99 -2.69 -14.35
CA LEU A 17 2.86 -2.63 -13.19
C LEU A 17 2.90 -4.02 -12.55
N LEU A 18 4.10 -4.53 -12.29
CA LEU A 18 4.26 -5.74 -11.48
C LEU A 18 4.16 -5.36 -10.00
N ARG A 19 3.10 -5.84 -9.33
CA ARG A 19 2.98 -5.66 -7.89
C ARG A 19 3.90 -6.63 -7.15
N ILE A 20 4.83 -6.14 -6.36
CA ILE A 20 5.75 -6.94 -5.55
C ILE A 20 5.26 -7.09 -4.11
N ALA A 21 5.59 -8.22 -3.49
CA ALA A 21 5.33 -8.47 -2.09
C ALA A 21 6.35 -7.71 -1.22
N VAL A 22 5.86 -7.03 -0.17
CA VAL A 22 6.74 -6.40 0.82
C VAL A 22 6.80 -7.30 2.05
N LEU A 23 8.01 -7.74 2.39
CA LEU A 23 8.25 -8.44 3.64
C LEU A 23 8.21 -7.42 4.80
N SER A 24 7.12 -7.43 5.57
CA SER A 24 7.06 -6.72 6.84
C SER A 24 6.60 -7.64 7.95
N ASP A 25 7.43 -7.78 8.98
CA ASP A 25 7.17 -8.80 9.99
C ASP A 25 6.11 -8.37 11.01
N LYS A 26 5.98 -7.05 11.30
CA LYS A 26 5.01 -6.52 12.29
C LYS A 26 4.60 -5.04 12.10
N SER A 27 4.91 -4.39 10.98
CA SER A 27 4.83 -2.91 10.86
C SER A 27 3.50 -2.34 10.32
N SER A 28 2.52 -3.19 9.98
CA SER A 28 1.20 -2.74 9.50
C SER A 28 0.05 -3.46 10.19
N TRP A 29 -1.04 -2.73 10.44
CA TRP A 29 -2.26 -3.26 11.07
C TRP A 29 -2.95 -4.32 10.20
N ARG A 30 -2.81 -4.21 8.87
CA ARG A 30 -3.25 -5.20 7.90
C ARG A 30 -2.15 -5.43 6.89
N SER A 31 -1.40 -6.50 7.08
CA SER A 31 -0.46 -6.97 6.07
C SER A 31 -1.24 -7.50 4.86
N PHE A 32 -0.90 -6.99 3.68
CA PHE A 32 -1.40 -7.54 2.41
C PHE A 32 -0.51 -8.66 1.88
N ARG A 33 0.61 -8.95 2.55
CA ARG A 33 1.62 -9.93 2.10
C ARG A 33 1.04 -11.32 1.84
N THR A 34 0.13 -11.78 2.69
CA THR A 34 -0.48 -13.12 2.55
C THR A 34 -1.50 -13.20 1.41
N ARG A 35 -1.84 -12.08 0.77
CA ARG A 35 -2.92 -12.00 -0.23
C ARG A 35 -2.48 -11.44 -1.58
N PHE A 36 -1.48 -10.57 -1.63
CA PHE A 36 -1.13 -9.83 -2.84
C PHE A 36 0.38 -9.53 -2.95
N GLY A 37 0.86 -9.48 -4.19
CA GLY A 37 2.23 -9.17 -4.56
C GLY A 37 3.03 -10.42 -4.89
N ALA A 38 3.86 -10.34 -5.92
CA ALA A 38 4.78 -11.39 -6.32
C ALA A 38 5.94 -11.50 -5.31
N LEU A 39 6.26 -12.71 -4.88
CA LEU A 39 7.48 -13.00 -4.13
C LEU A 39 8.71 -12.82 -5.01
N SER A 40 9.88 -12.63 -4.39
CA SER A 40 11.13 -12.37 -5.11
C SER A 40 11.45 -13.46 -6.15
N GLU A 41 11.20 -14.72 -5.81
CA GLU A 41 11.38 -15.89 -6.69
C GLU A 41 10.37 -15.94 -7.85
N GLU A 42 9.23 -15.25 -7.73
CA GLU A 42 8.18 -15.20 -8.76
C GLU A 42 8.39 -14.06 -9.76
N VAL A 43 9.14 -13.02 -9.40
CA VAL A 43 9.37 -11.82 -10.23
C VAL A 43 9.95 -12.19 -11.60
N ALA A 44 11.08 -12.90 -11.64
CA ALA A 44 11.74 -13.23 -12.91
C ALA A 44 10.88 -14.13 -13.82
N PRO A 45 10.23 -15.22 -13.33
CA PRO A 45 9.26 -15.98 -14.13
C PRO A 45 8.13 -15.13 -14.69
N LEU A 46 7.51 -14.25 -13.87
CA LEU A 46 6.39 -13.43 -14.29
C LEU A 46 6.78 -12.41 -15.37
N LEU A 47 7.89 -11.69 -15.17
CA LEU A 47 8.41 -10.73 -16.14
C LEU A 47 8.78 -11.40 -17.47
N ARG A 48 9.50 -12.53 -17.40
CA ARG A 48 9.88 -13.30 -18.59
C ARG A 48 8.66 -13.78 -19.37
N HIS A 49 7.63 -14.24 -18.67
CA HIS A 49 6.39 -14.73 -19.32
C HIS A 49 5.59 -13.59 -19.95
N ALA A 50 5.43 -12.46 -19.24
CA ALA A 50 4.78 -11.27 -19.79
C ALA A 50 5.51 -10.75 -21.03
N HIS A 51 6.84 -10.71 -20.99
CA HIS A 51 7.67 -10.28 -22.11
C HIS A 51 7.54 -11.21 -23.33
N LYS A 52 7.58 -12.53 -23.13
CA LYS A 52 7.35 -13.53 -24.20
C LYS A 52 5.98 -13.36 -24.88
N LEU A 53 4.96 -12.96 -24.14
CA LEU A 53 3.62 -12.71 -24.68
C LEU A 53 3.47 -11.31 -25.30
N GLY A 54 4.54 -10.51 -25.32
CA GLY A 54 4.56 -9.15 -25.87
C GLY A 54 3.75 -8.16 -25.05
N LEU A 55 3.54 -8.41 -23.74
CA LEU A 55 2.91 -7.45 -22.84
C LEU A 55 3.95 -6.44 -22.34
N ARG A 56 3.52 -5.19 -22.18
CA ARG A 56 4.39 -4.08 -21.79
C ARG A 56 4.33 -3.86 -20.28
N VAL A 57 5.29 -4.42 -19.55
CA VAL A 57 5.50 -4.09 -18.14
C VAL A 57 6.36 -2.84 -18.06
N VAL A 58 5.82 -1.75 -17.52
CA VAL A 58 6.46 -0.43 -17.50
C VAL A 58 7.04 -0.06 -16.14
N GLY A 59 6.84 -0.90 -15.13
CA GLY A 59 7.21 -0.57 -13.77
C GLY A 59 6.76 -1.57 -12.73
N THR A 60 6.88 -1.17 -11.47
CA THR A 60 6.47 -1.98 -10.33
C THR A 60 5.58 -1.17 -9.40
N SER A 61 4.79 -1.90 -8.61
CA SER A 61 4.01 -1.33 -7.52
C SER A 61 4.20 -2.12 -6.24
N PHE A 62 4.02 -1.49 -5.10
CA PHE A 62 3.95 -2.20 -3.82
C PHE A 62 2.95 -1.54 -2.89
N HIS A 63 2.56 -2.25 -1.83
CA HIS A 63 1.74 -1.66 -0.78
C HIS A 63 2.15 -2.25 0.57
N VAL A 64 2.74 -1.41 1.42
CA VAL A 64 3.36 -1.84 2.71
C VAL A 64 2.35 -2.24 3.78
N GLY A 65 1.08 -1.86 3.61
CA GLY A 65 -0.05 -2.23 4.47
C GLY A 65 -0.79 -1.00 4.98
N SER A 66 -1.94 -1.20 5.62
CA SER A 66 -2.67 -0.07 6.22
C SER A 66 -2.14 0.23 7.63
N LYS A 67 -2.10 1.52 7.98
CA LYS A 67 -1.67 2.04 9.28
C LYS A 67 -0.23 1.65 9.63
N VAL A 68 0.72 2.05 8.79
CA VAL A 68 2.15 1.84 9.04
C VAL A 68 2.56 2.52 10.35
N SER A 69 3.47 1.87 11.08
CA SER A 69 4.08 2.39 12.32
C SER A 69 5.58 2.67 12.22
N GLN A 70 6.23 2.27 11.12
CA GLN A 70 7.68 2.41 10.93
C GLN A 70 7.98 2.83 9.49
N SER A 71 8.73 3.92 9.31
CA SER A 71 9.15 4.45 8.00
C SER A 71 10.00 3.45 7.19
N GLN A 72 10.85 2.69 7.87
CA GLN A 72 11.83 1.77 7.27
C GLN A 72 11.22 0.64 6.42
N VAL A 73 9.91 0.39 6.52
CA VAL A 73 9.23 -0.57 5.64
C VAL A 73 9.22 -0.09 4.18
N TYR A 74 9.13 1.23 3.95
CA TYR A 74 9.16 1.80 2.60
C TYR A 74 10.54 1.66 1.97
N ARG A 75 11.61 1.86 2.74
CA ARG A 75 12.98 1.62 2.25
C ARG A 75 13.14 0.20 1.70
N ARG A 76 12.72 -0.81 2.47
CA ARG A 76 12.80 -2.23 2.05
C ARG A 76 11.95 -2.51 0.82
N ALA A 77 10.75 -1.93 0.75
CA ALA A 77 9.87 -2.07 -0.40
C ALA A 77 10.48 -1.44 -1.67
N ILE A 78 11.10 -0.26 -1.56
CA ILE A 78 11.80 0.42 -2.66
C ILE A 78 13.03 -0.38 -3.09
N THR A 79 13.78 -0.98 -2.17
CA THR A 79 14.89 -1.89 -2.50
C THR A 79 14.41 -3.10 -3.30
N ALA A 80 13.31 -3.73 -2.88
CA ALA A 80 12.73 -4.86 -3.61
C ALA A 80 12.18 -4.43 -4.99
N ALA A 81 11.63 -3.23 -5.10
CA ALA A 81 11.18 -2.65 -6.37
C ALA A 81 12.33 -2.44 -7.35
N ARG A 82 13.46 -1.91 -6.87
CA ARG A 82 14.69 -1.77 -7.67
C ARG A 82 15.20 -3.11 -8.17
N ALA A 83 15.25 -4.12 -7.31
CA ALA A 83 15.66 -5.47 -7.72
C ALA A 83 14.78 -6.04 -8.85
N ALA A 84 13.49 -5.75 -8.84
CA ALA A 84 12.59 -6.16 -9.93
C ALA A 84 12.82 -5.39 -11.24
N PHE A 85 13.22 -4.11 -11.18
CA PHE A 85 13.68 -3.38 -12.36
C PHE A 85 14.98 -4.00 -12.92
N ASP A 86 15.93 -4.34 -12.05
CA ASP A 86 17.22 -4.93 -12.46
C ASP A 86 17.00 -6.27 -13.19
N VAL A 87 16.09 -7.10 -12.69
CA VAL A 87 15.68 -8.34 -13.37
C VAL A 87 15.08 -8.05 -14.75
N ALA A 88 14.31 -6.97 -14.92
CA ALA A 88 13.76 -6.60 -16.23
C ALA A 88 14.86 -6.18 -17.21
N ASP A 89 15.86 -5.45 -16.73
CA ASP A 89 17.04 -5.04 -17.51
C ASP A 89 17.88 -6.26 -17.93
N GLU A 90 18.09 -7.22 -17.02
CA GLU A 90 18.75 -8.51 -17.31
C GLU A 90 18.00 -9.33 -18.37
N LEU A 91 16.66 -9.26 -18.36
CA LEU A 91 15.79 -9.88 -19.36
C LEU A 91 15.73 -9.10 -20.68
N LYS A 92 16.45 -7.99 -20.79
CA LYS A 92 16.47 -7.09 -21.96
C LYS A 92 15.08 -6.58 -22.36
N MET A 93 14.22 -6.38 -21.36
CA MET A 93 12.90 -5.80 -21.56
C MET A 93 13.01 -4.30 -21.86
N PRO A 94 11.98 -3.69 -22.46
CA PRO A 94 11.89 -2.23 -22.53
C PRO A 94 12.06 -1.61 -21.14
N LYS A 95 12.83 -0.52 -21.04
CA LYS A 95 13.18 0.12 -19.77
C LYS A 95 11.93 0.47 -18.97
N MET A 96 11.87 -0.01 -17.73
CA MET A 96 10.85 0.41 -16.77
C MET A 96 11.09 1.84 -16.32
N HIS A 97 10.02 2.58 -16.09
CA HIS A 97 10.06 4.01 -15.75
C HIS A 97 8.92 4.41 -14.80
N VAL A 98 8.21 3.46 -14.18
CA VAL A 98 7.12 3.76 -13.25
C VAL A 98 7.33 3.04 -11.92
N LEU A 99 7.32 3.78 -10.82
CA LEU A 99 7.34 3.25 -9.46
C LEU A 99 6.10 3.72 -8.72
N ASP A 100 5.22 2.78 -8.37
CA ASP A 100 4.07 3.06 -7.51
C ASP A 100 4.34 2.59 -6.08
N ILE A 101 4.46 3.54 -5.15
CA ILE A 101 4.78 3.28 -3.74
C ILE A 101 3.55 2.86 -2.90
N GLY A 102 2.37 2.82 -3.53
CA GLY A 102 1.11 2.45 -2.90
C GLY A 102 0.70 3.42 -1.80
N GLY A 103 0.06 2.89 -0.76
CA GLY A 103 -0.45 3.66 0.38
C GLY A 103 0.07 3.16 1.73
N GLY A 104 -0.66 3.53 2.78
CA GLY A 104 -0.33 3.19 4.17
C GLY A 104 -0.04 4.39 5.06
N PHE A 105 0.03 5.58 4.46
CA PHE A 105 0.20 6.86 5.13
C PHE A 105 -0.96 7.19 6.07
N LYS A 106 -0.66 8.01 7.09
CA LYS A 106 -1.64 8.67 7.98
C LYS A 106 -1.31 10.16 7.99
N ALA A 107 -2.33 10.99 8.15
CA ALA A 107 -2.13 12.43 8.36
C ALA A 107 -1.73 12.70 9.83
N ASN A 108 -0.51 12.31 10.20
CA ASN A 108 0.07 12.56 11.52
C ASN A 108 1.59 12.79 11.41
N GLN A 109 2.27 13.04 12.53
CA GLN A 109 3.71 13.34 12.57
C GLN A 109 4.60 12.26 11.93
N LEU A 110 4.15 11.01 11.82
CA LEU A 110 4.91 9.94 11.16
C LEU A 110 4.98 10.14 9.63
N PHE A 111 4.12 10.97 9.05
CA PHE A 111 4.10 11.21 7.60
C PHE A 111 5.41 11.80 7.09
N ASP A 112 5.94 12.82 7.78
CA ASP A 112 7.15 13.50 7.35
C ASP A 112 8.36 12.54 7.39
N GLU A 113 8.47 11.70 8.42
CA GLU A 113 9.50 10.66 8.52
C GLU A 113 9.39 9.62 7.39
N ILE A 114 8.16 9.21 7.04
CA ILE A 114 7.90 8.32 5.91
C ILE A 114 8.30 8.98 4.59
N ALA A 115 7.90 10.25 4.37
CA ALA A 115 8.21 11.00 3.15
C ALA A 115 9.73 11.18 2.98
N GLU A 116 10.45 11.55 4.04
CA GLU A 116 11.91 11.64 4.04
C GLU A 116 12.54 10.29 3.68
N THR A 117 12.11 9.21 4.33
CA THR A 117 12.63 7.86 4.08
C THR A 117 12.42 7.43 2.62
N ILE A 118 11.24 7.73 2.05
CA ILE A 118 10.93 7.45 0.65
C ILE A 118 11.85 8.26 -0.27
N ASN A 119 11.94 9.57 -0.07
CA ASN A 119 12.75 10.46 -0.90
C ASN A 119 14.22 10.06 -0.91
N VAL A 120 14.80 9.79 0.27
CA VAL A 120 16.18 9.30 0.41
C VAL A 120 16.37 7.95 -0.29
N SER A 121 15.39 7.05 -0.15
CA SER A 121 15.48 5.71 -0.77
C SER A 121 15.36 5.77 -2.28
N ILE A 122 14.45 6.57 -2.84
CA ILE A 122 14.31 6.75 -4.30
C ILE A 122 15.60 7.37 -4.86
N LYS A 123 16.11 8.45 -4.23
CA LYS A 123 17.36 9.09 -4.67
C LYS A 123 18.55 8.13 -4.62
N GLY A 124 18.59 7.23 -3.64
CA GLY A 124 19.67 6.25 -3.49
C GLY A 124 19.60 5.07 -4.46
N TYR A 125 18.41 4.45 -4.58
CA TYR A 125 18.24 3.21 -5.35
C TYR A 125 17.91 3.44 -6.83
N PHE A 126 17.37 4.60 -7.20
CA PHE A 126 17.02 4.94 -8.59
C PHE A 126 17.83 6.15 -9.09
N SER A 127 19.10 6.24 -8.68
CA SER A 127 20.00 7.33 -9.07
C SER A 127 20.36 7.33 -10.56
N ASP A 128 20.16 6.20 -11.25
CA ASP A 128 20.25 6.02 -12.70
C ASP A 128 19.07 6.66 -13.47
N HIS A 129 18.04 7.12 -12.77
CA HIS A 129 16.90 7.86 -13.29
C HIS A 129 16.96 9.32 -12.83
N GLN A 130 17.89 10.09 -13.40
CA GLN A 130 18.32 11.39 -12.87
C GLN A 130 17.30 12.52 -13.08
N SER A 131 16.31 12.35 -13.96
CA SER A 131 15.23 13.31 -14.16
C SER A 131 13.86 12.70 -13.89
N ALA A 132 12.88 13.55 -13.57
CA ALA A 132 11.47 13.14 -13.46
C ALA A 132 10.90 12.58 -14.79
N PHE A 133 11.60 12.79 -15.92
CA PHE A 133 11.27 12.17 -17.20
C PHE A 133 11.74 10.71 -17.28
N ASP A 134 12.70 10.30 -16.45
CA ASP A 134 13.28 8.95 -16.45
C ASP A 134 12.55 7.98 -15.50
N LEU A 135 11.97 8.50 -14.42
CA LEU A 135 11.18 7.72 -13.46
C LEU A 135 9.97 8.53 -12.98
N MET A 136 8.78 8.04 -13.31
CA MET A 136 7.52 8.51 -12.77
C MET A 136 7.23 7.80 -11.45
N VAL A 137 7.15 8.58 -10.35
CA VAL A 137 6.78 8.06 -9.04
C VAL A 137 5.32 8.42 -8.75
N MET A 138 4.52 7.42 -8.38
CA MET A 138 3.11 7.57 -8.02
C MET A 138 2.82 6.94 -6.66
N ALA A 139 1.69 7.28 -6.06
CA ALA A 139 1.23 6.73 -4.80
C ALA A 139 -0.29 6.52 -4.80
N GLU A 140 -0.79 5.64 -3.94
CA GLU A 140 -2.21 5.31 -3.73
C GLU A 140 -2.71 5.73 -2.32
N PRO A 141 -2.64 7.03 -1.94
CA PRO A 141 -3.05 7.49 -0.60
C PRO A 141 -4.57 7.46 -0.41
N GLY A 142 -5.07 6.50 0.37
CA GLY A 142 -6.47 6.46 0.81
C GLY A 142 -6.70 7.17 2.15
N ARG A 143 -6.35 6.48 3.25
CA ARG A 143 -6.55 6.93 4.63
C ARG A 143 -5.99 8.33 4.91
N PHE A 144 -4.86 8.66 4.30
CA PHE A 144 -4.19 9.95 4.45
C PHE A 144 -5.15 11.13 4.26
N PHE A 145 -5.95 11.11 3.19
CA PHE A 145 -6.91 12.17 2.90
C PHE A 145 -8.24 12.00 3.65
N ALA A 146 -8.72 10.76 3.77
CA ALA A 146 -10.08 10.50 4.24
C ALA A 146 -10.25 10.42 5.78
N GLU A 147 -9.18 10.19 6.54
CA GLU A 147 -9.28 9.85 7.98
C GLU A 147 -9.79 10.99 8.85
N THR A 148 -9.39 12.23 8.58
CA THR A 148 -9.73 13.41 9.40
C THR A 148 -10.79 14.30 8.75
N ALA A 149 -11.22 13.99 7.54
CA ALA A 149 -12.20 14.80 6.80
C ALA A 149 -13.63 14.67 7.35
N PHE A 150 -13.93 13.61 8.12
CA PHE A 150 -15.27 13.31 8.59
C PHE A 150 -15.31 13.16 10.11
N THR A 151 -16.34 13.74 10.72
CA THR A 151 -16.70 13.49 12.13
C THR A 151 -18.04 12.79 12.17
N MET A 152 -18.10 11.62 12.80
CA MET A 152 -19.34 10.87 12.99
C MET A 152 -20.01 11.32 14.30
N VAL A 153 -21.29 11.69 14.21
CA VAL A 153 -22.13 12.06 15.35
C VAL A 153 -23.26 11.05 15.47
N ALA A 154 -23.48 10.52 16.67
CA ALA A 154 -24.56 9.56 16.93
C ALA A 154 -25.29 9.90 18.22
N ASN A 155 -26.60 9.65 18.25
CA ASN A 155 -27.43 9.89 19.42
C ASN A 155 -27.43 8.68 20.36
N VAL A 156 -27.42 8.93 21.67
CA VAL A 156 -27.69 7.89 22.67
C VAL A 156 -29.20 7.60 22.66
N MET A 157 -29.57 6.40 22.19
CA MET A 157 -30.96 5.96 22.11
C MET A 157 -31.39 5.13 23.34
N GLY A 158 -30.43 4.64 24.12
CA GLY A 158 -30.71 3.85 25.31
C GLY A 158 -29.58 3.91 26.32
N LYS A 159 -29.92 3.71 27.60
CA LYS A 159 -28.99 3.66 28.72
C LYS A 159 -29.41 2.57 29.70
N ARG A 160 -28.44 1.82 30.22
CA ARG A 160 -28.65 0.86 31.31
C ARG A 160 -27.54 1.00 32.35
N VAL A 161 -27.90 0.96 33.62
CA VAL A 161 -26.96 1.02 34.75
C VAL A 161 -27.07 -0.28 35.55
N ARG A 162 -25.92 -0.93 35.80
CA ARG A 162 -25.82 -2.14 36.62
C ARG A 162 -24.64 -1.98 37.58
N GLY A 163 -24.93 -1.60 38.83
CA GLY A 163 -23.90 -1.19 39.79
C GLY A 163 -23.13 0.04 39.27
N GLU A 164 -21.79 -0.07 39.23
CA GLU A 164 -20.92 0.98 38.68
C GLU A 164 -20.88 1.00 37.14
N LYS A 165 -21.40 -0.03 36.47
CA LYS A 165 -21.34 -0.13 35.00
C LYS A 165 -22.45 0.68 34.34
N ARG A 166 -22.09 1.54 33.39
CA ARG A 166 -23.00 2.26 32.50
C ARG A 166 -22.87 1.73 31.08
N GLU A 167 -23.98 1.34 30.49
CA GLU A 167 -24.09 0.82 29.12
C GLU A 167 -24.96 1.79 28.31
N TYR A 168 -24.52 2.10 27.08
CA TYR A 168 -25.23 3.01 26.17
C TYR A 168 -25.45 2.31 24.83
N TRP A 169 -26.60 2.55 24.22
CA TRP A 169 -26.89 2.20 22.83
C TRP A 169 -26.94 3.48 22.02
N ILE A 170 -26.28 3.50 20.87
CA ILE A 170 -26.23 4.65 19.97
C ILE A 170 -27.00 4.37 18.68
N SER A 171 -27.38 5.43 17.96
CA SER A 171 -28.12 5.37 16.69
C SER A 171 -27.31 4.88 15.48
N ASP A 172 -26.16 4.25 15.72
CA ASP A 172 -25.26 3.68 14.71
C ASP A 172 -24.69 2.36 15.25
N GLY A 173 -24.09 1.54 14.40
CA GLY A 173 -23.60 0.22 14.80
C GLY A 173 -22.61 -0.40 13.81
N ILE A 174 -22.12 -1.58 14.17
CA ILE A 174 -21.05 -2.28 13.44
C ILE A 174 -21.44 -2.69 12.02
N PHE A 175 -22.74 -2.75 11.73
CA PHE A 175 -23.30 -3.05 10.41
C PHE A 175 -23.44 -1.81 9.52
N GLN A 176 -23.06 -0.64 10.03
CA GLN A 176 -23.06 0.64 9.32
C GLN A 176 -21.65 1.25 9.41
N HIS A 177 -21.50 2.45 9.99
CA HIS A 177 -20.26 3.21 9.90
C HIS A 177 -19.20 2.79 10.92
N THR A 178 -19.60 2.10 12.00
CA THR A 178 -18.67 1.64 13.06
C THR A 178 -18.09 0.25 12.82
N THR A 179 -17.99 -0.16 11.55
CA THR A 179 -17.32 -1.42 11.13
C THR A 179 -15.88 -1.50 11.67
N TYR A 180 -15.24 -0.35 11.91
CA TYR A 180 -14.02 -0.27 12.74
C TYR A 180 -14.42 0.01 14.19
N PRO A 181 -14.09 -0.87 15.15
CA PRO A 181 -14.53 -0.70 16.53
C PRO A 181 -14.02 0.61 17.10
N LEU A 182 -14.93 1.42 17.65
CA LEU A 182 -14.68 2.67 18.36
C LEU A 182 -13.97 2.47 19.71
N CYS A 183 -13.48 1.27 20.01
CA CYS A 183 -12.96 0.92 21.33
C CYS A 183 -11.57 1.53 21.57
N LYS A 184 -11.53 2.85 21.78
CA LYS A 184 -10.55 3.46 22.68
C LYS A 184 -11.26 3.61 24.01
N SER A 185 -10.79 2.94 25.05
CA SER A 185 -11.26 3.17 26.41
C SER A 185 -10.93 4.62 26.84
N HIS A 186 -11.78 5.58 26.48
CA HIS A 186 -11.74 6.89 27.11
C HIS A 186 -12.41 6.74 28.47
N ARG A 187 -11.60 6.60 29.51
CA ARG A 187 -12.03 6.92 30.87
C ARG A 187 -12.15 8.45 30.94
N SER A 188 -13.29 8.99 30.50
CA SER A 188 -13.65 10.36 30.88
C SER A 188 -13.98 10.33 32.36
N LYS A 189 -13.09 10.91 33.19
CA LYS A 189 -13.44 11.31 34.55
C LYS A 189 -14.44 12.45 34.43
N PHE A 190 -15.70 12.17 34.72
CA PHE A 190 -16.65 13.14 35.25
C PHE A 190 -16.92 12.74 36.70
#